data_AF-A0A9D6TUI9-F1
#
_entry.id   AF-A0A9D6TUI9-F1
#
_cell.length_a   1.000
_cell.length_b   1.000
_cell.length_c   1.000
_cell.angle_alpha   90.00
_cell.angle_beta   90.00
_cell.angle_gamma   90.00
#
_symmetry.space_group_name_H-M   'P 1'
#
loop_
_entity.id
_entity.type
_entity.pdbx_description
1 polymer ?
#
loop_
_entity_poly.entity_id
_entity_poly.type
_entity_poly.pdbx_seq_one_letter_code
_entity_poly.pdbx_strand_id
1 'polypeptide(L)'
;MILHVNHLHPGLGARLTETVGALLALVEEGHLDPRALPALRVHLDWIQYRANFRDPVIVRRATDREGAPLGLSEIAIDVRQAEPGRLRADLAGALAAIGAEPPPERGRVFLEGFGPLRTSVIWRFNRLFWQRLDDWEAAAGRSFDEALPSGRSDANHPQAVADAVADFWALLAELDKRGQLPAELFALEIGVGSGKRASLWLDRFKALDDERGTKYYPRLRFLLGDYSMPALDRAMAAVARHQDAVSVIGMDALNPFRTLSFLRFKVLYVHLTNVYDNLPSDELVRRDGRLYVVEARPYLPGSAVERLASAFEVSPAELPRRVQTLVDAGPDLFGDRSRGVAFWREVWDALRLEERLVALGDVVEAPLPPGLDQHHLEDLLAEAPEDVRFHLSRGAAESFVNTLPLLHPRGYLQVQDIFVTEMDDYRHGFRGPGKLDGSVVNWVNGGLLRAVGERAGYEVHFTPFHYRPGSRTSILYTTQRD
;
A
#
# COMPACT_ATOMS: atom_id res chain seq x y z
N MET A 1 8.91 9.82 28.81
CA MET A 1 9.33 9.54 27.42
C MET A 1 9.37 8.04 27.26
N ILE A 2 8.75 7.50 26.23
CA ILE A 2 8.83 6.08 25.89
C ILE A 2 9.62 5.94 24.59
N LEU A 3 10.63 5.08 24.59
CA LEU A 3 11.46 4.78 23.44
C LEU A 3 11.02 3.45 22.83
N HIS A 4 10.62 3.49 21.55
CA HIS A 4 10.26 2.33 20.76
C HIS A 4 11.41 2.01 19.80
N VAL A 5 11.97 0.80 19.93
CA VAL A 5 12.97 0.30 18.99
C VAL A 5 12.27 -0.70 18.08
N ASN A 6 11.77 -0.22 16.95
CA ASN A 6 10.86 -0.99 16.10
C ASN A 6 11.60 -2.05 15.26
N HIS A 7 12.92 -1.92 15.08
CA HIS A 7 13.71 -2.93 14.37
C HIS A 7 15.18 -2.97 14.82
N LEU A 8 15.69 -4.18 15.07
CA LEU A 8 17.10 -4.44 15.37
C LEU A 8 17.74 -5.19 14.20
N HIS A 9 18.38 -4.45 13.28
CA HIS A 9 19.21 -5.06 12.24
C HIS A 9 20.64 -5.27 12.76
N PRO A 10 21.31 -6.40 12.44
CA PRO A 10 22.73 -6.59 12.75
C PRO A 10 23.57 -5.39 12.27
N GLY A 11 24.46 -4.90 13.13
CA GLY A 11 25.34 -3.76 12.85
C GLY A 11 24.78 -2.37 13.18
N LEU A 12 23.52 -2.24 13.62
CA LEU A 12 22.93 -0.94 13.98
C LEU A 12 23.15 -0.49 15.42
N GLY A 13 23.69 -1.34 16.30
CA GLY A 13 23.82 -1.04 17.73
C GLY A 13 24.55 0.28 18.02
N ALA A 14 25.63 0.57 17.29
CA ALA A 14 26.38 1.81 17.44
C ALA A 14 25.56 3.05 17.08
N ARG A 15 24.85 3.01 15.94
CA ARG A 15 23.99 4.12 15.49
C ARG A 15 22.81 4.34 16.44
N LEU A 16 22.18 3.26 16.91
CA LEU A 16 21.10 3.35 17.89
C LEU A 16 21.60 3.99 19.19
N THR A 17 22.78 3.59 19.66
CA THR A 17 23.40 4.14 20.86
C THR A 17 23.70 5.63 20.69
N GLU A 18 24.26 6.03 19.54
CA GLU A 18 24.52 7.43 19.20
C GLU A 18 23.24 8.26 19.17
N THR A 19 22.18 7.78 18.51
CA THR A 19 20.88 8.48 18.45
C THR A 19 20.27 8.66 19.83
N VAL A 20 20.25 7.61 20.64
CA VAL A 20 19.70 7.67 22.00
C VAL A 20 20.55 8.59 22.88
N GLY A 21 21.88 8.50 22.80
CA GLY A 21 22.79 9.37 23.53
C GLY A 21 22.61 10.85 23.17
N ALA A 22 22.50 11.16 21.87
CA ALA A 22 22.26 12.52 21.40
C ALA A 22 20.91 13.07 21.89
N LEU A 23 19.86 12.25 21.85
CA LEU A 23 18.54 12.62 22.37
C LEU A 23 18.57 12.92 23.87
N LEU A 24 19.18 12.03 24.67
CA LEU A 24 19.27 12.21 26.12
C LEU A 24 20.08 13.45 26.48
N ALA A 25 21.21 13.68 25.82
CA ALA A 25 22.02 14.88 26.04
C ALA A 25 21.23 16.18 25.76
N LEU A 26 20.45 16.22 24.68
CA LEU A 26 19.60 17.38 24.37
C LEU A 26 18.50 17.60 25.43
N VAL A 27 17.93 16.52 25.97
CA VAL A 27 16.95 16.63 27.07
C VAL A 27 17.62 17.15 28.34
N GLU A 28 18.81 16.66 28.69
CA GLU A 28 19.60 17.15 29.83
C GLU A 28 20.00 18.62 29.69
N GLU A 29 20.31 19.05 28.47
CA GLU A 29 20.61 20.45 28.11
C GLU A 29 19.36 21.37 28.11
N GLY A 30 18.16 20.83 28.34
CA GLY A 30 16.93 21.61 28.46
C GLY A 30 16.27 21.98 27.13
N HIS A 31 16.57 21.25 26.04
CA HIS A 31 15.92 21.47 24.74
C HIS A 31 14.45 21.01 24.68
N LEU A 32 13.92 20.41 25.75
CA LEU A 32 12.54 19.98 25.88
C LEU A 32 11.94 20.49 27.20
N ASP A 33 10.72 21.01 27.16
CA ASP A 33 9.96 21.30 28.38
C ASP A 33 9.75 19.99 29.18
N PRO A 34 10.20 19.91 30.44
CA PRO A 34 10.00 18.73 31.29
C PRO A 34 8.53 18.25 31.36
N ARG A 35 7.56 19.14 31.17
CA ARG A 35 6.12 18.81 31.15
C ARG A 35 5.70 17.98 29.93
N ALA A 36 6.42 18.11 28.82
CA ALA A 36 6.15 17.34 27.60
C ALA A 36 6.76 15.93 27.67
N LEU A 37 7.76 15.71 28.53
CA LEU A 37 8.50 14.46 28.61
C LEU A 37 7.62 13.22 28.86
N PRO A 38 6.61 13.21 29.76
CA PRO A 38 5.78 12.02 30.01
C PRO A 38 4.98 11.57 28.78
N ALA A 39 4.53 12.53 27.96
CA ALA A 39 3.70 12.31 26.79
C ALA A 39 4.50 12.16 25.48
N LEU A 40 5.83 12.31 25.53
CA LEU A 40 6.71 12.09 24.38
C LEU A 40 6.91 10.59 24.11
N ARG A 41 6.67 10.19 22.86
CA ARG A 41 7.05 8.89 22.29
C ARG A 41 8.17 9.10 21.28
N VAL A 42 9.20 8.26 21.31
CA VAL A 42 10.29 8.31 20.32
C VAL A 42 10.37 6.97 19.62
N HIS A 43 10.29 6.97 18.30
CA HIS A 43 10.32 5.78 17.46
C HIS A 43 11.64 5.72 16.69
N LEU A 44 12.40 4.66 16.91
CA LEU A 44 13.61 4.34 16.15
C LEU A 44 13.24 3.32 15.07
N ASP A 45 13.03 3.82 13.86
CA ASP A 45 12.57 3.05 12.71
C ASP A 45 13.75 2.70 11.80
N TRP A 46 13.79 1.46 11.32
CA TRP A 46 14.58 1.09 10.14
C TRP A 46 13.65 1.01 8.92
N ILE A 47 13.72 2.00 8.04
CA ILE A 47 12.86 2.02 6.85
C ILE A 47 13.54 1.22 5.73
N GLN A 48 12.92 0.10 5.35
CA GLN A 48 13.45 -0.81 4.30
C GLN A 48 13.49 -0.17 2.91
N TYR A 49 12.62 0.81 2.65
CA TYR A 49 12.50 1.44 1.33
C TYR A 49 13.69 2.37 1.08
N ARG A 50 14.31 2.25 -0.10
CA ARG A 50 15.43 3.11 -0.51
C ARG A 50 15.00 4.58 -0.61
N ALA A 51 13.78 4.81 -1.10
CA ALA A 51 13.10 6.10 -1.06
C ALA A 51 11.81 5.94 -0.23
N ASN A 52 11.45 6.96 0.53
CA ASN A 52 10.21 6.97 1.30
C ASN A 52 9.69 8.41 1.44
N PHE A 53 8.52 8.55 2.08
CA PHE A 53 7.86 9.85 2.25
C PHE A 53 8.28 10.62 3.50
N ARG A 54 9.10 10.05 4.39
CA ARG A 54 9.51 10.68 5.64
C ARG A 54 10.84 11.41 5.48
N ASP A 55 10.97 12.52 6.19
CA ASP A 55 12.30 13.06 6.50
C ASP A 55 13.00 12.16 7.53
N PRO A 56 14.34 12.22 7.64
CA PRO A 56 15.09 11.40 8.59
C PRO A 56 14.62 11.53 10.05
N VAL A 57 14.13 12.72 10.42
CA VAL A 57 13.50 12.99 11.71
C VAL A 57 12.18 13.72 11.46
N ILE A 58 11.07 13.16 11.94
CA ILE A 58 9.73 13.75 11.83
C ILE A 58 9.09 13.89 13.21
N VAL A 59 8.38 15.00 13.42
CA VAL A 59 7.56 15.25 14.61
C VAL A 59 6.10 15.08 14.24
N ARG A 60 5.35 14.35 15.07
CA ARG A 60 3.89 14.23 14.99
C ARG A 60 3.30 14.76 16.26
N ARG A 61 2.35 15.68 16.14
CA ARG A 61 1.61 16.21 17.29
C ARG A 61 0.21 15.64 17.28
N ALA A 62 -0.30 15.33 18.47
CA ALA A 62 -1.69 15.01 18.62
C ALA A 62 -2.54 16.28 18.67
N THR A 63 -3.69 16.26 18.02
CA THR A 63 -4.72 17.29 18.11
C THR A 63 -6.07 16.66 18.41
N ASP A 64 -7.01 17.44 18.94
CA ASP A 64 -8.42 17.11 18.80
C ASP A 64 -8.90 17.37 17.35
N ARG A 65 -10.21 17.27 17.14
CA ARG A 65 -10.85 17.42 15.82
C ARG A 65 -10.89 18.87 15.36
N GLU A 66 -11.00 19.78 16.30
CA GLU A 66 -10.96 21.22 16.08
C GLU A 66 -9.54 21.71 15.78
N GLY A 67 -8.53 20.83 15.94
CA GLY A 67 -7.13 21.11 15.68
C GLY A 67 -6.39 21.68 16.89
N ALA A 68 -7.01 21.71 18.07
CA ALA A 68 -6.34 22.14 19.29
C ALA A 68 -5.31 21.08 19.72
N PRO A 69 -4.12 21.51 20.16
CA PRO A 69 -3.04 20.60 20.52
C PRO A 69 -3.39 19.77 21.77
N LEU A 70 -3.03 18.49 21.73
CA LEU A 70 -3.05 17.57 22.86
C LEU A 70 -1.63 17.32 23.37
N GLY A 71 -1.51 16.78 24.58
CA GLY A 71 -0.19 16.53 25.20
C GLY A 71 0.68 15.49 24.48
N LEU A 72 0.08 14.55 23.74
CA LEU A 72 0.80 13.49 23.03
C LEU A 72 1.62 14.06 21.86
N SER A 73 2.90 13.70 21.82
CA SER A 73 3.79 13.99 20.69
C SER A 73 4.69 12.80 20.39
N GLU A 74 4.98 12.57 19.11
CA GLU A 74 5.92 11.56 18.65
C GLU A 74 7.09 12.18 17.89
N ILE A 75 8.30 11.69 18.13
CA ILE A 75 9.44 11.87 17.22
C ILE A 75 9.70 10.52 16.57
N ALA A 76 9.64 10.41 15.25
CA ALA A 76 10.08 9.22 14.53
C ALA A 76 11.37 9.49 13.78
N ILE A 77 12.32 8.57 13.91
CA ILE A 77 13.69 8.69 13.43
C ILE A 77 13.97 7.51 12.50
N ASP A 78 14.22 7.77 11.23
CA ASP A 78 14.74 6.76 10.30
C ASP A 78 16.25 6.61 10.54
N VAL A 79 16.63 5.61 11.35
CA VAL A 79 18.04 5.39 11.72
C VAL A 79 18.91 4.95 10.55
N ARG A 80 18.30 4.61 9.41
CA ARG A 80 19.01 4.33 8.16
C ARG A 80 19.48 5.61 7.48
N GLN A 81 18.60 6.62 7.43
CA GLN A 81 18.83 7.89 6.72
C GLN A 81 19.35 9.01 7.61
N ALA A 82 19.23 8.88 8.94
CA ALA A 82 19.85 9.79 9.89
C ALA A 82 21.36 9.89 9.64
N GLU A 83 21.82 11.10 9.32
CA GLU A 83 23.24 11.39 9.10
C GLU A 83 23.92 11.76 10.42
N PRO A 84 24.99 11.08 10.84
CA PRO A 84 25.66 11.35 12.13
C PRO A 84 26.00 12.83 12.36
N GLY A 85 26.52 13.51 11.34
CA GLY A 85 26.89 14.93 11.43
C GLY A 85 25.73 15.92 11.55
N ARG A 86 24.50 15.49 11.25
CA ARG A 86 23.30 16.34 11.31
C ARG A 86 22.30 15.91 12.38
N LEU A 87 22.38 14.66 12.82
CA LEU A 87 21.43 14.02 13.72
C LEU A 87 21.13 14.87 14.96
N ARG A 88 22.16 15.39 15.63
CA ARG A 88 21.96 16.22 16.82
C ARG A 88 21.18 17.51 16.53
N ALA A 89 21.49 18.18 15.41
CA ALA A 89 20.79 19.41 15.02
C ALA A 89 19.34 19.11 14.60
N ASP A 90 19.12 18.04 13.85
CA ASP A 90 17.78 17.61 13.44
C ASP A 90 16.93 17.21 14.66
N LEU A 91 17.51 16.51 15.65
CA LEU A 91 16.84 16.17 16.92
C LEU A 91 16.56 17.41 17.77
N ALA A 92 17.49 18.36 17.87
CA ALA A 92 17.27 19.60 18.59
C ALA A 92 16.10 20.40 17.98
N GLY A 93 16.04 20.47 16.65
CA GLY A 93 14.92 21.06 15.92
C GLY A 93 13.59 20.33 16.17
N ALA A 94 13.62 18.99 16.21
CA ALA A 94 12.44 18.18 16.51
C ALA A 94 11.93 18.39 17.94
N LEU A 95 12.83 18.44 18.94
CA LEU A 95 12.46 18.71 20.33
C LEU A 95 11.89 20.12 20.52
N ALA A 96 12.51 21.13 19.90
CA ALA A 96 12.00 22.50 19.93
C ALA A 96 10.60 22.61 19.31
N ALA A 97 10.32 21.81 18.27
CA ALA A 97 9.02 21.76 17.63
C ALA A 97 7.92 21.15 18.52
N ILE A 98 8.21 20.33 19.53
CA ILE A 98 7.17 19.76 20.41
C ILE A 98 6.46 20.84 21.22
N GLY A 99 7.20 21.79 21.79
CA GLY A 99 6.70 22.74 22.79
C GLY A 99 6.28 24.13 22.27
N ALA A 100 6.47 24.42 20.98
CA ALA A 100 6.23 25.75 20.40
C ALA A 100 5.25 25.70 19.22
N GLU A 101 4.65 26.85 18.88
CA GLU A 101 4.12 27.07 17.53
C GLU A 101 5.22 26.67 16.53
N PRO A 102 4.91 25.86 15.51
CA PRO A 102 5.91 25.39 14.58
C PRO A 102 6.69 26.59 14.03
N PRO A 103 8.04 26.55 14.02
CA PRO A 103 8.81 27.65 13.46
C PRO A 103 8.35 27.89 12.01
N PRO A 104 8.39 29.15 11.52
CA PRO A 104 7.96 29.46 10.16
C PRO A 104 8.62 28.50 9.18
N GLU A 105 7.79 27.87 8.34
CA GLU A 105 8.12 26.73 7.47
C GLU A 105 9.04 27.18 6.32
N ARG A 106 10.27 27.60 6.66
CA ARG A 106 11.18 28.27 5.72
C ARG A 106 11.51 27.32 4.57
N GLY A 107 11.04 27.70 3.39
CA GLY A 107 11.36 27.05 2.12
C GLY A 107 10.49 25.83 1.76
N ARG A 108 9.67 25.29 2.66
CA ARG A 108 8.77 24.17 2.30
C ARG A 108 7.61 24.67 1.45
N VAL A 109 7.19 23.87 0.48
CA VAL A 109 5.97 24.13 -0.30
C VAL A 109 5.01 22.98 -0.09
N PHE A 110 3.86 23.26 0.55
CA PHE A 110 2.80 22.29 0.75
C PHE A 110 1.96 22.15 -0.52
N LEU A 111 1.67 20.91 -0.87
CA LEU A 111 0.88 20.58 -2.06
C LEU A 111 -0.62 20.47 -1.72
N GLU A 112 -0.94 20.15 -0.46
CA GLU A 112 -2.28 20.02 0.10
C GLU A 112 -2.26 20.39 1.60
N GLY A 113 -3.44 20.60 2.19
CA GLY A 113 -3.59 20.71 3.66
C GLY A 113 -3.55 19.34 4.34
N PHE A 114 -3.60 19.34 5.68
CA PHE A 114 -3.79 18.09 6.42
C PHE A 114 -5.14 17.47 6.09
N GLY A 115 -5.13 16.16 5.88
CA GLY A 115 -6.34 15.38 5.72
C GLY A 115 -6.05 13.89 5.71
N PRO A 116 -7.05 13.05 5.41
CA PRO A 116 -6.89 11.62 5.38
C PRO A 116 -5.84 11.16 4.37
N LEU A 117 -5.00 10.20 4.78
CA LEU A 117 -3.95 9.67 3.92
C LEU A 117 -4.53 9.07 2.63
N ARG A 118 -5.70 8.42 2.69
CA ARG A 118 -6.36 7.81 1.52
C ARG A 118 -6.67 8.79 0.38
N THR A 119 -6.81 10.08 0.66
CA THR A 119 -7.12 11.11 -0.34
C THR A 119 -5.91 11.94 -0.77
N SER A 120 -4.73 11.68 -0.19
CA SER A 120 -3.53 12.45 -0.48
C SER A 120 -3.07 12.31 -1.94
N VAL A 121 -2.40 13.35 -2.45
CA VAL A 121 -1.76 13.37 -3.78
C VAL A 121 -0.89 12.15 -4.09
N ILE A 122 -0.33 11.47 -3.08
CA ILE A 122 0.49 10.26 -3.30
C ILE A 122 -0.28 9.16 -4.04
N TRP A 123 -1.58 9.00 -3.77
CA TRP A 123 -2.40 7.99 -4.41
C TRP A 123 -2.84 8.41 -5.81
N ARG A 124 -2.94 9.73 -6.05
CA ARG A 124 -3.16 10.29 -7.39
C ARG A 124 -1.93 10.13 -8.26
N PHE A 125 -0.73 10.30 -7.70
CA PHE A 125 0.51 9.90 -8.36
C PHE A 125 0.57 8.40 -8.64
N ASN A 126 0.17 7.54 -7.68
CA ASN A 126 0.12 6.10 -7.92
C ASN A 126 -0.83 5.75 -9.08
N ARG A 127 -2.00 6.40 -9.12
CA ARG A 127 -2.93 6.23 -10.23
C ARG A 127 -2.33 6.67 -11.56
N LEU A 128 -1.72 7.86 -11.61
CA LEU A 128 -1.06 8.39 -12.80
C LEU A 128 0.05 7.44 -13.28
N PHE A 129 0.83 6.88 -12.35
CA PHE A 129 1.87 5.89 -12.63
C PHE A 129 1.33 4.73 -13.45
N TRP A 130 0.29 4.06 -12.98
CA TRP A 130 -0.28 2.91 -13.68
C TRP A 130 -1.02 3.27 -14.97
N GLN A 131 -1.58 4.49 -15.09
CA GLN A 131 -2.20 4.97 -16.33
C GLN A 131 -1.19 5.35 -17.42
N ARG A 132 0.02 5.74 -17.00
CA ARG A 132 1.10 6.25 -17.86
C ARG A 132 2.39 5.47 -17.66
N LEU A 133 2.27 4.16 -17.41
CA LEU A 133 3.40 3.29 -17.11
C LEU A 133 4.45 3.34 -18.23
N ASP A 134 4.00 3.32 -19.48
CA ASP A 134 4.83 3.45 -20.68
C ASP A 134 5.68 4.72 -20.69
N ASP A 135 5.08 5.87 -20.35
CA ASP A 135 5.80 7.15 -20.29
C ASP A 135 6.87 7.12 -19.17
N TRP A 136 6.55 6.50 -18.03
CA TRP A 136 7.47 6.34 -16.91
C TRP A 136 8.63 5.40 -17.24
N GLU A 137 8.36 4.20 -17.76
CA GLU A 137 9.36 3.19 -18.13
C GLU A 137 10.30 3.72 -19.22
N ALA A 138 9.76 4.43 -20.22
CA ALA A 138 10.57 5.06 -21.26
C ALA A 138 11.56 6.08 -20.68
N ALA A 139 11.13 6.90 -19.73
CA ALA A 139 12.03 7.84 -19.06
C ALA A 139 13.00 7.13 -18.10
N ALA A 140 12.55 6.08 -17.41
CA ALA A 140 13.35 5.33 -16.44
C ALA A 140 14.43 4.45 -17.10
N GLY A 141 14.22 4.06 -18.36
CA GLY A 141 15.12 3.19 -19.12
C GLY A 141 15.07 1.73 -18.67
N ARG A 142 14.02 1.35 -17.92
CA ARG A 142 13.77 0.00 -17.40
C ARG A 142 12.28 -0.19 -17.13
N SER A 143 11.84 -1.44 -17.16
CA SER A 143 10.47 -1.81 -16.81
C SER A 143 10.22 -1.72 -15.30
N PHE A 144 8.95 -1.65 -14.90
CA PHE A 144 8.55 -1.72 -13.50
C PHE A 144 9.00 -3.03 -12.84
N ASP A 145 8.86 -4.17 -13.53
CA ASP A 145 9.27 -5.48 -13.02
C ASP A 145 10.78 -5.52 -12.69
N GLU A 146 11.61 -4.91 -13.53
CA GLU A 146 13.06 -4.77 -13.31
C GLU A 146 13.40 -3.80 -12.17
N ALA A 147 12.51 -2.84 -11.88
CA ALA A 147 12.67 -1.89 -10.79
C ALA A 147 12.32 -2.47 -9.41
N LEU A 148 11.61 -3.60 -9.36
CA LEU A 148 11.30 -4.29 -8.10
C LEU A 148 12.59 -4.71 -7.37
N PRO A 149 12.58 -4.81 -6.02
CA PRO A 149 13.78 -5.19 -5.26
C PRO A 149 14.45 -6.50 -5.70
N SER A 150 13.67 -7.42 -6.26
CA SER A 150 14.12 -8.71 -6.82
C SER A 150 14.48 -8.68 -8.30
N GLY A 151 14.24 -7.56 -9.00
CA GLY A 151 14.36 -7.44 -10.45
C GLY A 151 13.34 -8.26 -11.26
N ARG A 152 12.34 -8.84 -10.59
CA ARG A 152 11.24 -9.61 -11.19
C ARG A 152 10.06 -9.69 -10.24
N SER A 153 8.86 -9.80 -10.78
CA SER A 153 7.64 -10.06 -10.00
C SER A 153 7.57 -11.52 -9.53
N ASP A 154 7.29 -11.72 -8.24
CA ASP A 154 7.04 -13.06 -7.67
C ASP A 154 5.79 -13.72 -8.26
N ALA A 155 4.86 -12.92 -8.81
CA ALA A 155 3.65 -13.39 -9.47
C ALA A 155 3.96 -14.35 -10.64
N ASN A 156 5.12 -14.16 -11.27
CA ASN A 156 5.55 -14.89 -12.46
C ASN A 156 6.35 -16.15 -12.12
N HIS A 157 6.46 -16.53 -10.84
CA HIS A 157 7.25 -17.70 -10.44
C HIS A 157 6.63 -19.00 -11.01
N PRO A 158 7.35 -19.78 -11.84
CA PRO A 158 6.75 -20.90 -12.57
C PRO A 158 6.08 -21.95 -11.69
N GLN A 159 6.69 -22.28 -10.55
CA GLN A 159 6.13 -23.24 -9.61
C GLN A 159 4.88 -22.68 -8.91
N ALA A 160 4.85 -21.40 -8.55
CA ALA A 160 3.69 -20.78 -7.91
C ALA A 160 2.50 -20.75 -8.86
N VAL A 161 2.74 -20.49 -10.15
CA VAL A 161 1.73 -20.56 -11.20
C VAL A 161 1.23 -22.00 -11.38
N ALA A 162 2.12 -22.98 -11.39
CA ALA A 162 1.76 -24.38 -11.52
C ALA A 162 0.88 -24.87 -10.35
N ASP A 163 1.22 -24.46 -9.12
CA ASP A 163 0.46 -24.82 -7.92
C ASP A 163 -0.92 -24.11 -7.92
N ALA A 164 -1.00 -22.84 -8.33
CA ALA A 164 -2.28 -22.15 -8.50
C ALA A 164 -3.17 -22.80 -9.58
N VAL A 165 -2.59 -23.33 -10.67
CA VAL A 165 -3.33 -24.12 -11.66
C VAL A 165 -3.81 -25.44 -11.04
N ALA A 166 -2.98 -26.12 -10.26
CA ALA A 166 -3.34 -27.37 -9.60
C ALA A 166 -4.49 -27.20 -8.60
N ASP A 167 -4.49 -26.13 -7.81
CA ASP A 167 -5.56 -25.79 -6.87
C ASP A 167 -6.89 -25.59 -7.60
N PHE A 168 -6.88 -24.80 -8.69
CA PHE A 168 -8.08 -24.58 -9.50
C PHE A 168 -8.56 -25.88 -10.15
N TRP A 169 -7.63 -26.69 -10.65
CA TRP A 169 -7.93 -27.99 -11.24
C TRP A 169 -8.61 -28.94 -10.24
N ALA A 170 -8.13 -28.98 -9.00
CA ALA A 170 -8.70 -29.80 -7.94
C ALA A 170 -10.15 -29.38 -7.62
N LEU A 171 -10.43 -28.07 -7.60
CA LEU A 171 -11.79 -27.55 -7.47
C LEU A 171 -12.69 -28.03 -8.61
N LEU A 172 -12.24 -27.90 -9.87
CA LEU A 172 -13.03 -28.32 -11.03
C LEU A 172 -13.32 -29.83 -10.99
N ALA A 173 -12.31 -30.64 -10.70
CA ALA A 173 -12.44 -32.09 -10.62
C ALA A 173 -13.43 -32.53 -9.53
N GLU A 174 -13.43 -31.87 -8.37
CA GLU A 174 -14.37 -32.18 -7.29
C GLU A 174 -15.80 -31.77 -7.64
N LEU A 175 -15.99 -30.61 -8.28
CA LEU A 175 -17.30 -30.19 -8.79
C LEU A 175 -17.84 -31.16 -9.85
N ASP A 176 -16.98 -31.61 -10.76
CA ASP A 176 -17.35 -32.54 -11.83
C ASP A 176 -17.75 -33.90 -11.28
N LYS A 177 -16.98 -34.44 -10.33
CA LYS A 177 -17.28 -35.68 -9.61
C LYS A 177 -18.65 -35.64 -8.91
N ARG A 178 -19.07 -34.47 -8.44
CA ARG A 178 -20.39 -34.25 -7.81
C ARG A 178 -21.50 -33.91 -8.79
N GLY A 179 -21.22 -33.80 -10.09
CA GLY A 179 -22.18 -33.33 -11.10
C GLY A 179 -22.60 -31.87 -10.92
N GLN A 180 -21.74 -31.06 -10.29
CA GLN A 180 -21.98 -29.66 -9.94
C GLN A 180 -21.14 -28.69 -10.78
N LEU A 181 -20.37 -29.18 -11.76
CA LEU A 181 -19.49 -28.35 -12.57
C LEU A 181 -20.31 -27.43 -13.53
N PRO A 182 -20.21 -26.10 -13.40
CA PRO A 182 -20.96 -25.16 -14.24
C PRO A 182 -20.56 -25.25 -15.72
N ALA A 183 -21.50 -25.04 -16.65
CA ALA A 183 -21.23 -25.15 -18.09
C ALA A 183 -20.08 -24.24 -18.56
N GLU A 184 -20.02 -23.01 -18.06
CA GLU A 184 -18.94 -22.05 -18.29
C GLU A 184 -18.12 -21.87 -17.00
N LEU A 185 -16.79 -21.84 -17.14
CA LEU A 185 -15.86 -21.75 -16.03
C LEU A 185 -15.27 -20.34 -15.97
N PHE A 186 -15.81 -19.48 -15.11
CA PHE A 186 -15.33 -18.10 -14.96
C PHE A 186 -14.14 -18.03 -14.01
N ALA A 187 -13.03 -17.46 -14.49
CA ALA A 187 -11.86 -17.07 -13.71
C ALA A 187 -11.59 -15.58 -13.93
N LEU A 188 -11.09 -14.88 -12.92
CA LEU A 188 -10.85 -13.44 -12.95
C LEU A 188 -9.46 -13.12 -12.41
N GLU A 189 -8.71 -12.30 -13.12
CA GLU A 189 -7.51 -11.63 -12.61
C GLU A 189 -7.79 -10.12 -12.53
N ILE A 190 -7.63 -9.52 -11.35
CA ILE A 190 -7.77 -8.07 -11.13
C ILE A 190 -6.38 -7.48 -10.94
N GLY A 191 -6.08 -6.37 -11.64
CA GLY A 191 -4.76 -5.74 -11.66
C GLY A 191 -3.78 -6.58 -12.48
N VAL A 192 -3.98 -6.60 -13.80
CA VAL A 192 -3.31 -7.58 -14.69
C VAL A 192 -1.85 -7.24 -14.99
N GLY A 193 -1.44 -5.99 -14.75
CA GLY A 193 -0.08 -5.53 -15.03
C GLY A 193 0.35 -5.80 -16.47
N SER A 194 1.41 -6.60 -16.66
CA SER A 194 1.90 -6.99 -17.99
C SER A 194 1.12 -8.15 -18.64
N GLY A 195 0.20 -8.79 -17.92
CA GLY A 195 -0.49 -10.03 -18.33
C GLY A 195 0.42 -11.26 -18.39
N LYS A 196 1.70 -11.14 -17.99
CA LYS A 196 2.66 -12.25 -18.06
C LYS A 196 2.23 -13.44 -17.20
N ARG A 197 1.69 -13.18 -16.00
CA ARG A 197 1.18 -14.23 -15.12
C ARG A 197 -0.01 -14.95 -15.75
N ALA A 198 -1.02 -14.22 -16.20
CA ALA A 198 -2.19 -14.79 -16.87
C ALA A 198 -1.79 -15.69 -18.05
N SER A 199 -0.83 -15.24 -18.87
CA SER A 199 -0.25 -16.03 -19.98
C SER A 199 0.34 -17.36 -19.48
N LEU A 200 1.20 -17.34 -18.44
CA LEU A 200 1.80 -18.55 -17.85
C LEU A 200 0.74 -19.48 -17.25
N TRP A 201 -0.28 -18.92 -16.58
CA TRP A 201 -1.36 -19.69 -15.98
C TRP A 201 -2.21 -20.39 -17.06
N LEU A 202 -2.59 -19.67 -18.12
CA LEU A 202 -3.37 -20.19 -19.23
C LEU A 202 -2.62 -21.26 -20.03
N ASP A 203 -1.33 -21.05 -20.29
CA ASP A 203 -0.44 -22.04 -20.91
C ASP A 203 -0.43 -23.34 -20.10
N ARG A 204 -0.24 -23.24 -18.77
CA ARG A 204 -0.16 -24.40 -17.89
C ARG A 204 -1.52 -25.10 -17.72
N PHE A 205 -2.61 -24.35 -17.58
CA PHE A 205 -3.97 -24.90 -17.48
C PHE A 205 -4.36 -25.62 -18.77
N LYS A 206 -4.06 -25.04 -19.95
CA LYS A 206 -4.29 -25.69 -21.24
C LYS A 206 -3.51 -27.00 -21.38
N ALA A 207 -2.21 -26.97 -21.07
CA ALA A 207 -1.37 -28.17 -21.15
C ALA A 207 -1.92 -29.29 -20.26
N LEU A 208 -2.36 -28.96 -19.05
CA LEU A 208 -2.95 -29.93 -18.13
C LEU A 208 -4.29 -30.49 -18.65
N ASP A 209 -5.12 -29.67 -19.32
CA ASP A 209 -6.35 -30.15 -19.96
C ASP A 209 -6.10 -31.06 -21.16
N ASP A 210 -5.09 -30.75 -21.96
CA ASP A 210 -4.67 -31.59 -23.08
C ASP A 210 -4.11 -32.94 -22.58
N GLU A 211 -3.35 -32.94 -21.47
CA GLU A 211 -2.83 -34.15 -20.81
C GLU A 211 -3.95 -35.03 -20.20
N ARG A 212 -4.96 -34.41 -19.60
CA ARG A 212 -6.02 -35.11 -18.83
C ARG A 212 -7.26 -35.45 -19.67
N GLY A 213 -7.47 -34.76 -20.79
CA GLY A 213 -8.61 -34.96 -21.68
C GLY A 213 -9.96 -34.53 -21.09
N THR A 214 -9.98 -33.67 -20.06
CA THR A 214 -11.17 -33.23 -19.32
C THR A 214 -12.06 -32.25 -20.08
N LYS A 215 -11.51 -31.54 -21.08
CA LYS A 215 -12.21 -30.51 -21.86
C LYS A 215 -12.71 -29.34 -21.00
N TYR A 216 -11.96 -28.98 -19.96
CA TYR A 216 -12.22 -27.79 -19.16
C TYR A 216 -11.75 -26.52 -19.86
N TYR A 217 -10.63 -26.55 -20.57
CA TYR A 217 -10.07 -25.36 -21.23
C TYR A 217 -11.03 -24.70 -22.24
N PRO A 218 -11.74 -25.43 -23.12
CA PRO A 218 -12.73 -24.83 -24.02
C PRO A 218 -13.92 -24.14 -23.32
N ARG A 219 -14.19 -24.48 -22.06
CA ARG A 219 -15.27 -23.90 -21.23
C ARG A 219 -14.80 -22.70 -20.42
N LEU A 220 -13.50 -22.44 -20.39
CA LEU A 220 -12.90 -21.35 -19.63
C LEU A 220 -13.33 -19.98 -20.19
N ARG A 221 -13.63 -19.07 -19.27
CA ARG A 221 -13.86 -17.64 -19.49
C ARG A 221 -12.95 -16.89 -18.53
N PHE A 222 -11.73 -16.57 -18.97
CA PHE A 222 -10.73 -15.90 -18.17
C PHE A 222 -10.82 -14.39 -18.38
N LEU A 223 -11.17 -13.67 -17.32
CA LEU A 223 -11.40 -12.24 -17.36
C LEU A 223 -10.16 -11.50 -16.85
N LEU A 224 -9.68 -10.55 -17.65
CA LEU A 224 -8.56 -9.68 -17.35
C LEU A 224 -9.09 -8.28 -16.99
N GLY A 225 -9.03 -7.93 -15.71
CA GLY A 225 -9.60 -6.72 -15.15
C GLY A 225 -8.58 -5.69 -14.73
N ASP A 226 -8.68 -4.46 -15.26
CA ASP A 226 -7.82 -3.34 -14.87
C ASP A 226 -8.52 -2.01 -15.21
N TYR A 227 -8.12 -0.91 -14.56
CA TYR A 227 -8.61 0.41 -14.93
C TYR A 227 -7.72 1.10 -15.97
N SER A 228 -6.49 0.62 -16.15
CA SER A 228 -5.51 1.14 -17.10
C SER A 228 -5.67 0.47 -18.46
N MET A 229 -6.12 1.23 -19.46
CA MET A 229 -6.23 0.73 -20.84
C MET A 229 -4.88 0.24 -21.41
N PRO A 230 -3.75 0.96 -21.21
CA PRO A 230 -2.44 0.44 -21.62
C PRO A 230 -2.07 -0.90 -20.97
N ALA A 231 -2.42 -1.13 -19.70
CA ALA A 231 -2.19 -2.40 -19.04
C ALA A 231 -3.05 -3.53 -19.67
N LEU A 232 -4.32 -3.24 -19.98
CA LEU A 232 -5.20 -4.19 -20.67
C LEU A 232 -4.68 -4.53 -22.08
N ASP A 233 -4.21 -3.55 -22.85
CA ASP A 233 -3.64 -3.78 -24.18
C ASP A 233 -2.40 -4.67 -24.12
N ARG A 234 -1.48 -4.37 -23.17
CA ARG A 234 -0.30 -5.20 -22.90
C ARG A 234 -0.69 -6.62 -22.49
N ALA A 235 -1.67 -6.77 -21.60
CA ALA A 235 -2.11 -8.06 -21.13
C ALA A 235 -2.78 -8.89 -22.24
N MET A 236 -3.60 -8.26 -23.10
CA MET A 236 -4.20 -8.90 -24.26
C MET A 236 -3.14 -9.40 -25.25
N ALA A 237 -2.09 -8.61 -25.48
CA ALA A 237 -0.96 -9.02 -26.30
C ALA A 237 -0.22 -10.22 -25.69
N ALA A 238 -0.01 -10.23 -24.36
CA ALA A 238 0.66 -11.33 -23.65
C ALA A 238 -0.10 -12.67 -23.71
N VAL A 239 -1.43 -12.62 -23.81
CA VAL A 239 -2.32 -13.80 -23.87
C VAL A 239 -2.88 -14.07 -25.26
N ALA A 240 -2.32 -13.49 -26.32
CA ALA A 240 -2.87 -13.57 -27.69
C ALA A 240 -3.16 -15.00 -28.18
N ARG A 241 -2.40 -16.01 -27.70
CA ARG A 241 -2.59 -17.44 -28.01
C ARG A 241 -3.86 -18.05 -27.38
N HIS A 242 -4.46 -17.35 -26.44
CA HIS A 242 -5.63 -17.76 -25.68
C HIS A 242 -6.83 -16.85 -25.93
N GLN A 243 -6.83 -16.08 -27.03
CA GLN A 243 -7.87 -15.08 -27.33
C GLN A 243 -9.30 -15.62 -27.25
N ASP A 244 -9.52 -16.90 -27.56
CA ASP A 244 -10.86 -17.53 -27.52
C ASP A 244 -11.36 -17.82 -26.10
N ALA A 245 -10.46 -17.83 -25.11
CA ALA A 245 -10.77 -18.08 -23.70
C ALA A 245 -10.71 -16.82 -22.84
N VAL A 246 -10.23 -15.68 -23.38
CA VAL A 246 -9.92 -14.47 -22.63
C VAL A 246 -10.83 -13.32 -22.99
N SER A 247 -11.19 -12.49 -22.01
CA SER A 247 -11.83 -11.18 -22.25
C SER A 247 -11.20 -10.12 -21.36
N VAL A 248 -10.96 -8.93 -21.90
CA VAL A 248 -10.49 -7.76 -21.15
C VAL A 248 -11.67 -6.89 -20.70
N ILE A 249 -11.61 -6.39 -19.47
CA ILE A 249 -12.68 -5.59 -18.87
C ILE A 249 -12.08 -4.40 -18.12
N GLY A 250 -12.45 -3.19 -18.55
CA GLY A 250 -12.18 -1.97 -17.78
C GLY A 250 -12.92 -1.99 -16.44
N MET A 251 -12.20 -2.07 -15.32
CA MET A 251 -12.82 -2.09 -13.99
C MET A 251 -11.97 -1.41 -12.93
N ASP A 252 -12.64 -0.86 -11.92
CA ASP A 252 -11.99 -0.34 -10.71
C ASP A 252 -11.78 -1.49 -9.72
N ALA A 253 -10.52 -1.72 -9.32
CA ALA A 253 -10.17 -2.75 -8.35
C ALA A 253 -10.83 -2.51 -6.97
N LEU A 254 -11.21 -1.28 -6.62
CA LEU A 254 -11.96 -1.00 -5.39
C LEU A 254 -13.36 -1.62 -5.39
N ASN A 255 -13.99 -1.72 -6.57
CA ASN A 255 -15.36 -2.23 -6.69
C ASN A 255 -15.56 -3.04 -7.98
N PRO A 256 -14.98 -4.25 -8.08
CA PRO A 256 -15.16 -5.13 -9.22
C PRO A 256 -16.64 -5.54 -9.40
N PHE A 257 -17.42 -5.62 -8.31
CA PHE A 257 -18.84 -5.95 -8.37
C PHE A 257 -19.64 -4.99 -9.24
N ARG A 258 -19.31 -3.69 -9.21
CA ARG A 258 -20.02 -2.68 -10.01
C ARG A 258 -20.02 -3.02 -11.51
N THR A 259 -18.90 -3.49 -12.02
CA THR A 259 -18.75 -3.87 -13.44
C THR A 259 -19.22 -5.30 -13.69
N LEU A 260 -18.99 -6.21 -12.73
CA LEU A 260 -19.17 -7.66 -12.91
C LEU A 260 -20.43 -8.23 -12.24
N SER A 261 -21.40 -7.40 -11.85
CA SER A 261 -22.60 -7.85 -11.12
C SER A 261 -23.39 -8.96 -11.82
N PHE A 262 -23.33 -9.07 -13.14
CA PHE A 262 -23.93 -10.17 -13.92
C PHE A 262 -23.27 -11.55 -13.68
N LEU A 263 -22.08 -11.56 -13.07
CA LEU A 263 -21.33 -12.74 -12.64
C LEU A 263 -21.46 -13.01 -11.14
N ARG A 264 -22.41 -12.36 -10.45
CA ARG A 264 -22.70 -12.66 -9.05
C ARG A 264 -22.86 -14.18 -8.85
N PHE A 265 -22.08 -14.73 -7.92
CA PHE A 265 -22.02 -16.16 -7.60
C PHE A 265 -21.60 -17.10 -8.74
N LYS A 266 -20.83 -16.62 -9.72
CA LYS A 266 -20.39 -17.44 -10.88
C LYS A 266 -18.89 -17.62 -11.01
N VAL A 267 -18.08 -16.76 -10.39
CA VAL A 267 -16.62 -16.79 -10.56
C VAL A 267 -16.00 -17.86 -9.66
N LEU A 268 -15.37 -18.86 -10.25
CA LEU A 268 -14.79 -19.99 -9.51
C LEU A 268 -13.42 -19.67 -8.92
N TYR A 269 -12.69 -18.73 -9.53
CA TYR A 269 -11.35 -18.34 -9.12
C TYR A 269 -11.13 -16.87 -9.40
N VAL A 270 -10.77 -16.12 -8.37
CA VAL A 270 -10.33 -14.73 -8.48
C VAL A 270 -8.89 -14.65 -8.01
N HIS A 271 -8.06 -13.93 -8.75
CA HIS A 271 -6.66 -13.73 -8.44
C HIS A 271 -6.24 -12.26 -8.50
N LEU A 272 -5.41 -11.84 -7.55
CA LEU A 272 -4.77 -10.53 -7.51
C LEU A 272 -3.29 -10.69 -7.13
N THR A 273 -2.41 -9.85 -7.68
CA THR A 273 -1.02 -9.74 -7.19
C THR A 273 -0.58 -8.30 -7.09
N ASN A 274 -0.08 -7.90 -5.92
CA ASN A 274 0.40 -6.55 -5.62
C ASN A 274 -0.64 -5.47 -6.02
N VAL A 275 -1.90 -5.76 -5.72
CA VAL A 275 -3.00 -4.82 -5.94
C VAL A 275 -3.36 -4.15 -4.63
N TYR A 276 -3.51 -4.92 -3.56
CA TYR A 276 -4.00 -4.40 -2.28
C TYR A 276 -2.98 -3.45 -1.64
N ASP A 277 -1.67 -3.71 -1.78
CA ASP A 277 -0.61 -2.78 -1.38
C ASP A 277 -0.55 -1.47 -2.19
N ASN A 278 -1.22 -1.43 -3.34
CA ASN A 278 -1.29 -0.27 -4.23
C ASN A 278 -2.60 0.53 -4.07
N LEU A 279 -3.52 0.09 -3.20
CA LEU A 279 -4.80 0.76 -2.96
C LEU A 279 -4.72 1.77 -1.80
N PRO A 280 -5.53 2.85 -1.85
CA PRO A 280 -5.53 3.87 -0.81
C PRO A 280 -5.81 3.32 0.60
N SER A 281 -5.07 3.83 1.58
CA SER A 281 -5.21 3.44 2.99
C SER A 281 -5.18 4.63 3.92
N ASP A 282 -5.83 4.48 5.07
CA ASP A 282 -5.61 5.28 6.27
C ASP A 282 -4.89 4.44 7.33
N GLU A 283 -4.43 5.11 8.38
CA GLU A 283 -3.78 4.49 9.52
C GLU A 283 -4.40 4.99 10.83
N LEU A 284 -4.48 4.09 11.81
CA LEU A 284 -4.88 4.39 13.17
C LEU A 284 -3.71 4.20 14.12
N VAL A 285 -3.74 4.95 15.21
CA VAL A 285 -2.78 4.87 16.30
C VAL A 285 -3.57 4.69 17.60
N ARG A 286 -3.27 3.63 18.36
CA ARG A 286 -3.76 3.43 19.72
C ARG A 286 -2.66 3.84 20.70
N ARG A 287 -2.94 4.80 21.57
CA ARG A 287 -2.02 5.29 22.61
C ARG A 287 -2.83 5.70 23.83
N ASP A 288 -2.36 5.32 25.01
CA ASP A 288 -2.91 5.76 26.30
C ASP A 288 -4.45 5.59 26.38
N GLY A 289 -4.96 4.47 25.86
CA GLY A 289 -6.40 4.15 25.84
C GLY A 289 -7.25 4.97 24.86
N ARG A 290 -6.62 5.73 23.94
CA ARG A 290 -7.29 6.52 22.91
C ARG A 290 -6.87 6.08 21.51
N LEU A 291 -7.78 6.29 20.56
CA LEU A 291 -7.52 6.12 19.14
C LEU A 291 -7.30 7.47 18.47
N TYR A 292 -6.38 7.47 17.51
CA TYR A 292 -6.07 8.62 16.67
C TYR A 292 -6.05 8.18 15.22
N VAL A 293 -6.60 9.02 14.34
CA VAL A 293 -6.40 8.90 12.89
C VAL A 293 -5.11 9.60 12.52
N VAL A 294 -4.28 8.96 11.69
CA VAL A 294 -3.13 9.63 11.08
C VAL A 294 -3.62 10.45 9.90
N GLU A 295 -3.51 11.77 10.01
CA GLU A 295 -3.67 12.67 8.87
C GLU A 295 -2.30 13.07 8.35
N ALA A 296 -2.23 13.31 7.04
CA ALA A 296 -1.00 13.70 6.37
C ALA A 296 -1.20 14.96 5.52
N ARG A 297 -0.13 15.74 5.35
CA ARG A 297 -0.03 16.77 4.32
C ARG A 297 1.24 16.58 3.49
N PRO A 298 1.13 16.46 2.16
CA PRO A 298 2.28 16.39 1.28
C PRO A 298 2.98 17.74 1.09
N TYR A 299 4.30 17.71 1.05
CA TYR A 299 5.13 18.89 0.77
C TYR A 299 6.39 18.55 -0.01
N LEU A 300 6.99 19.59 -0.58
CA LEU A 300 8.33 19.57 -1.16
C LEU A 300 9.31 20.27 -0.21
N PRO A 301 10.43 19.63 0.16
CA PRO A 301 11.50 20.28 0.91
C PRO A 301 12.08 21.48 0.15
N GLY A 302 12.56 22.51 0.85
CA GLY A 302 13.01 23.76 0.21
C GLY A 302 14.14 23.58 -0.80
N SER A 303 15.09 22.69 -0.53
CA SER A 303 16.14 22.37 -1.52
C SER A 303 15.57 21.76 -2.81
N ALA A 304 14.48 20.98 -2.72
CA ALA A 304 13.81 20.44 -3.89
C ALA A 304 12.97 21.49 -4.62
N VAL A 305 12.33 22.39 -3.87
CA VAL A 305 11.59 23.53 -4.43
C VAL A 305 12.50 24.40 -5.29
N GLU A 306 13.68 24.76 -4.80
CA GLU A 306 14.66 25.56 -5.56
C GLU A 306 15.10 24.85 -6.86
N ARG A 307 15.43 23.56 -6.76
CA ARG A 307 15.82 22.75 -7.94
C ARG A 307 14.70 22.65 -8.96
N LEU A 308 13.48 22.31 -8.52
CA LEU A 308 12.30 22.17 -9.39
C LEU A 308 11.94 23.51 -10.05
N ALA A 309 11.92 24.59 -9.27
CA ALA A 309 11.63 25.94 -9.78
C ALA A 309 12.62 26.34 -10.89
N SER A 310 13.92 26.11 -10.66
CA SER A 310 14.95 26.41 -11.63
C SER A 310 14.91 25.49 -12.86
N ALA A 311 14.78 24.17 -12.67
CA ALA A 311 14.85 23.20 -13.77
C ALA A 311 13.64 23.28 -14.70
N PHE A 312 12.48 23.67 -14.18
CA PHE A 312 11.22 23.70 -14.94
C PHE A 312 10.72 25.11 -15.21
N GLU A 313 11.49 26.15 -14.87
CA GLU A 313 11.17 27.56 -15.12
C GLU A 313 9.80 27.97 -14.55
N VAL A 314 9.52 27.52 -13.33
CA VAL A 314 8.29 27.82 -12.59
C VAL A 314 8.61 28.52 -11.29
N SER A 315 7.74 29.42 -10.83
CA SER A 315 7.92 30.00 -9.50
C SER A 315 7.59 28.98 -8.41
N PRO A 316 8.22 29.07 -7.22
CA PRO A 316 7.88 28.21 -6.08
C PRO A 316 6.39 28.18 -5.74
N ALA A 317 5.70 29.32 -5.86
CA ALA A 317 4.28 29.47 -5.58
C ALA A 317 3.38 28.74 -6.60
N GLU A 318 3.88 28.47 -7.82
CA GLU A 318 3.14 27.74 -8.84
C GLU A 318 3.26 26.22 -8.73
N LEU A 319 4.25 25.71 -7.98
CA LEU A 319 4.50 24.27 -7.87
C LEU A 319 3.26 23.48 -7.45
N PRO A 320 2.45 23.88 -6.44
CA PRO A 320 1.25 23.14 -6.07
C PRO A 320 0.29 23.03 -7.26
N ARG A 321 0.04 24.13 -7.98
CA ARG A 321 -0.84 24.13 -9.16
C ARG A 321 -0.32 23.24 -10.27
N ARG A 322 1.00 23.26 -10.53
CA ARG A 322 1.64 22.41 -11.55
C ARG A 322 1.53 20.93 -11.19
N VAL A 323 1.73 20.58 -9.91
CA VAL A 323 1.54 19.21 -9.43
C VAL A 323 0.08 18.77 -9.58
N GLN A 324 -0.89 19.61 -9.23
CA GLN A 324 -2.31 19.30 -9.45
C GLN A 324 -2.62 19.07 -10.93
N THR A 325 -2.12 19.95 -11.81
CA THR A 325 -2.29 19.77 -13.27
C THR A 325 -1.65 18.47 -13.77
N LEU A 326 -0.47 18.11 -13.25
CA LEU A 326 0.19 16.85 -13.61
C LEU A 326 -0.66 15.63 -13.21
N VAL A 327 -1.16 15.56 -11.98
CA VAL A 327 -1.93 14.39 -11.53
C VAL A 327 -3.32 14.30 -12.13
N ASP A 328 -3.92 15.44 -12.53
CA ASP A 328 -5.27 15.48 -13.09
C ASP A 328 -5.29 15.35 -14.63
N ALA A 329 -4.31 15.95 -15.32
CA ALA A 329 -4.25 16.01 -16.79
C ALA A 329 -3.10 15.19 -17.41
N GLY A 330 -2.11 14.79 -16.62
CA GLY A 330 -0.96 13.99 -17.07
C GLY A 330 0.27 14.82 -17.48
N PRO A 331 1.28 14.16 -18.08
CA PRO A 331 2.62 14.74 -18.31
C PRO A 331 2.66 15.78 -19.45
N ASP A 332 1.55 16.08 -20.12
CA ASP A 332 1.53 17.06 -21.21
C ASP A 332 1.46 18.53 -20.70
N LEU A 333 1.52 18.77 -19.38
CA LEU A 333 1.31 20.07 -18.73
C LEU A 333 2.25 21.22 -19.17
N PHE A 334 3.39 20.90 -19.78
CA PHE A 334 4.34 21.89 -20.32
C PHE A 334 4.27 22.02 -21.84
N GLY A 335 3.33 21.35 -22.51
CA GLY A 335 3.31 21.22 -23.97
C GLY A 335 4.39 20.29 -24.54
N ASP A 336 5.29 19.80 -23.68
CA ASP A 336 6.29 18.77 -23.96
C ASP A 336 6.13 17.65 -22.93
N ARG A 337 5.74 16.48 -23.42
CA ARG A 337 5.53 15.28 -22.61
C ARG A 337 6.79 14.85 -21.87
N SER A 338 7.93 14.85 -22.53
CA SER A 338 9.20 14.42 -21.93
C SER A 338 9.59 15.33 -20.77
N ARG A 339 9.39 16.65 -20.93
CA ARG A 339 9.58 17.63 -19.85
C ARG A 339 8.62 17.38 -18.68
N GLY A 340 7.35 17.06 -18.95
CA GLY A 340 6.41 16.75 -17.88
C GLY A 340 6.67 15.44 -17.14
N VAL A 341 7.15 14.40 -17.83
CA VAL A 341 7.60 13.16 -17.17
C VAL A 341 8.84 13.43 -16.31
N ALA A 342 9.80 14.23 -16.78
CA ALA A 342 10.94 14.62 -15.96
C ALA A 342 10.51 15.40 -14.70
N PHE A 343 9.56 16.34 -14.84
CA PHE A 343 8.98 17.06 -13.70
C PHE A 343 8.31 16.12 -12.70
N TRP A 344 7.52 15.18 -13.21
CA TRP A 344 6.85 14.17 -12.40
C TRP A 344 7.84 13.36 -11.56
N ARG A 345 8.91 12.85 -12.18
CA ARG A 345 9.92 12.04 -11.48
C ARG A 345 10.63 12.81 -10.37
N GLU A 346 11.07 14.04 -10.66
CA GLU A 346 11.72 14.90 -9.67
C GLU A 346 10.78 15.27 -8.50
N VAL A 347 9.51 15.54 -8.79
CA VAL A 347 8.50 15.77 -7.75
C VAL A 347 8.28 14.52 -6.92
N TRP A 348 8.10 13.35 -7.55
CA TRP A 348 7.90 12.07 -6.87
C TRP A 348 9.05 11.76 -5.92
N ASP A 349 10.30 11.92 -6.37
CA ASP A 349 11.49 11.66 -5.56
C ASP A 349 11.59 12.61 -4.36
N ALA A 350 11.29 13.89 -4.59
CA ALA A 350 11.34 14.94 -3.57
C ALA A 350 10.17 14.90 -2.57
N LEU A 351 9.02 14.35 -2.94
CA LEU A 351 7.78 14.41 -2.16
C LEU A 351 7.96 13.89 -0.73
N ARG A 352 7.49 14.63 0.27
CA ARG A 352 7.47 14.19 1.67
C ARG A 352 6.07 14.34 2.25
N LEU A 353 5.81 13.61 3.32
CA LEU A 353 4.57 13.67 4.09
C LEU A 353 4.91 14.14 5.50
N GLU A 354 4.19 15.17 5.93
CA GLU A 354 4.10 15.52 7.33
C GLU A 354 2.83 14.91 7.91
N GLU A 355 2.93 14.37 9.12
CA GLU A 355 1.86 13.60 9.76
C GLU A 355 1.42 14.28 11.06
N ARG A 356 0.12 14.19 11.37
CA ARG A 356 -0.45 14.53 12.69
C ARG A 356 -1.38 13.43 13.17
N LEU A 357 -1.60 13.38 14.48
CA LEU A 357 -2.49 12.40 15.11
C LEU A 357 -3.78 13.11 15.53
N VAL A 358 -4.91 12.82 14.90
CA VAL A 358 -6.19 13.43 15.23
C VAL A 358 -6.97 12.49 16.13
N ALA A 359 -7.24 12.91 17.37
CA ALA A 359 -7.96 12.08 18.34
C ALA A 359 -9.39 11.79 17.89
N LEU A 360 -9.81 10.54 18.05
CA LEU A 360 -11.20 10.12 17.96
C LEU A 360 -11.86 10.25 19.33
N GLY A 361 -13.09 10.74 19.36
CA GLY A 361 -13.94 10.73 20.54
C GLY A 361 -14.48 9.33 20.85
N ASP A 362 -14.73 8.53 19.81
CA ASP A 362 -15.26 7.16 19.90
C ASP A 362 -14.80 6.31 18.70
N VAL A 363 -14.84 4.97 18.82
CA VAL A 363 -14.52 4.03 17.74
C VAL A 363 -15.44 4.20 16.52
N VAL A 364 -16.72 4.56 16.72
CA VAL A 364 -17.71 4.76 15.63
C VAL A 364 -17.27 5.84 14.65
N GLU A 365 -16.37 6.71 15.09
CA GLU A 365 -15.84 7.81 14.31
C GLU A 365 -14.68 7.42 13.38
N ALA A 366 -14.15 6.21 13.52
CA ALA A 366 -13.08 5.73 12.67
C ALA A 366 -13.54 5.70 11.19
N PRO A 367 -12.66 6.09 10.24
CA PRO A 367 -13.02 6.15 8.82
C PRO A 367 -13.02 4.77 8.16
N LEU A 368 -13.90 3.88 8.65
CA LEU A 368 -13.98 2.49 8.21
C LEU A 368 -14.40 2.37 6.73
N PRO A 369 -13.84 1.40 5.98
CA PRO A 369 -14.20 1.16 4.59
C PRO A 369 -15.67 0.76 4.44
N PRO A 370 -16.28 0.98 3.26
CA PRO A 370 -17.63 0.50 2.99
C PRO A 370 -17.71 -1.01 3.21
N GLY A 371 -18.76 -1.46 3.91
CA GLY A 371 -18.93 -2.86 4.29
C GLY A 371 -18.35 -3.23 5.66
N LEU A 372 -17.65 -2.30 6.32
CA LEU A 372 -17.21 -2.45 7.71
C LEU A 372 -18.00 -1.52 8.61
N ASP A 373 -18.21 -1.98 9.84
CA ASP A 373 -18.81 -1.22 10.93
C ASP A 373 -17.91 -1.25 12.16
N GLN A 374 -18.30 -0.48 13.19
CA GLN A 374 -17.55 -0.35 14.44
C GLN A 374 -17.17 -1.69 15.08
N HIS A 375 -18.02 -2.71 14.99
CA HIS A 375 -17.79 -3.99 15.66
C HIS A 375 -16.59 -4.73 15.04
N HIS A 376 -16.34 -4.57 13.74
CA HIS A 376 -15.16 -5.13 13.09
C HIS A 376 -13.86 -4.55 13.69
N LEU A 377 -13.89 -3.25 13.99
CA LEU A 377 -12.75 -2.57 14.59
C LEU A 377 -12.61 -2.91 16.08
N GLU A 378 -13.72 -3.05 16.82
CA GLU A 378 -13.71 -3.49 18.21
C GLU A 378 -13.13 -4.90 18.35
N ASP A 379 -13.56 -5.85 17.50
CA ASP A 379 -13.04 -7.22 17.47
C ASP A 379 -11.51 -7.21 17.22
N LEU A 380 -11.05 -6.42 16.24
CA LEU A 380 -9.62 -6.26 15.95
C LEU A 380 -8.85 -5.65 17.13
N LEU A 381 -9.43 -4.64 17.79
CA LEU A 381 -8.80 -3.91 18.90
C LEU A 381 -8.77 -4.72 20.19
N ALA A 382 -9.67 -5.67 20.37
CA ALA A 382 -9.67 -6.58 21.53
C ALA A 382 -8.39 -7.44 21.58
N GLU A 383 -7.86 -7.80 20.41
CA GLU A 383 -6.64 -8.60 20.26
C GLU A 383 -5.38 -7.73 20.01
N ALA A 384 -5.56 -6.44 19.76
CA ALA A 384 -4.47 -5.53 19.42
C ALA A 384 -3.70 -5.04 20.67
N PRO A 385 -2.38 -4.79 20.56
CA PRO A 385 -1.62 -4.15 21.63
C PRO A 385 -2.15 -2.75 21.99
N GLU A 386 -2.00 -2.35 23.26
CA GLU A 386 -2.42 -1.02 23.74
C GLU A 386 -1.64 0.14 23.11
N ASP A 387 -0.42 -0.13 22.65
CA ASP A 387 0.45 0.83 21.97
C ASP A 387 0.81 0.27 20.58
N VAL A 388 -0.01 0.63 19.58
CA VAL A 388 0.16 0.18 18.20
C VAL A 388 -0.26 1.24 17.18
N ARG A 389 0.48 1.33 16.06
CA ARG A 389 0.11 2.04 14.84
C ARG A 389 -0.15 1.01 13.74
N PHE A 390 -1.31 1.05 13.10
CA PHE A 390 -1.73 0.01 12.15
C PHE A 390 -2.56 0.59 11.00
N HIS A 391 -2.68 -0.18 9.92
CA HIS A 391 -3.42 0.25 8.73
C HIS A 391 -4.90 -0.13 8.85
N LEU A 392 -5.78 0.73 8.36
CA LEU A 392 -7.16 0.34 8.07
C LEU A 392 -7.30 -0.30 6.69
N SER A 393 -6.26 -0.24 5.85
CA SER A 393 -6.19 -0.85 4.52
C SER A 393 -7.48 -0.68 3.72
N ARG A 394 -8.03 0.54 3.76
CA ARG A 394 -9.39 0.86 3.34
C ARG A 394 -9.70 0.32 1.93
N GLY A 395 -8.84 0.61 0.96
CA GLY A 395 -9.06 0.18 -0.42
C GLY A 395 -8.97 -1.34 -0.60
N ALA A 396 -8.07 -2.02 0.11
CA ALA A 396 -7.98 -3.48 0.10
C ALA A 396 -9.25 -4.13 0.68
N ALA A 397 -9.73 -3.62 1.82
CA ALA A 397 -10.97 -4.10 2.44
C ALA A 397 -12.20 -3.84 1.55
N GLU A 398 -12.29 -2.66 0.93
CA GLU A 398 -13.37 -2.33 -0.01
C GLU A 398 -13.34 -3.25 -1.24
N SER A 399 -12.16 -3.45 -1.83
CA SER A 399 -11.96 -4.39 -2.93
C SER A 399 -12.39 -5.80 -2.55
N PHE A 400 -11.95 -6.28 -1.39
CA PHE A 400 -12.26 -7.61 -0.86
C PHE A 400 -13.78 -7.81 -0.69
N VAL A 401 -14.46 -6.91 0.03
CA VAL A 401 -15.93 -6.95 0.23
C VAL A 401 -16.67 -6.95 -1.11
N ASN A 402 -16.23 -6.13 -2.07
CA ASN A 402 -16.86 -6.08 -3.39
C ASN A 402 -16.46 -7.25 -4.30
N THR A 403 -15.50 -8.09 -3.91
CA THR A 403 -15.11 -9.26 -4.69
C THR A 403 -15.88 -10.50 -4.25
N LEU A 404 -16.10 -10.68 -2.94
CA LEU A 404 -16.76 -11.86 -2.38
C LEU A 404 -18.12 -12.21 -3.04
N PRO A 405 -19.03 -11.26 -3.37
CA PRO A 405 -20.29 -11.58 -4.01
C PRO A 405 -20.18 -12.14 -5.44
N LEU A 406 -19.02 -12.02 -6.09
CA LEU A 406 -18.77 -12.60 -7.41
C LEU A 406 -18.44 -14.09 -7.32
N LEU A 407 -17.92 -14.55 -6.18
CA LEU A 407 -17.47 -15.93 -5.99
C LEU A 407 -18.64 -16.90 -6.06
N HIS A 408 -18.49 -17.92 -6.88
CA HIS A 408 -19.30 -19.12 -6.81
C HIS A 408 -19.23 -19.72 -5.38
N PRO A 409 -20.27 -20.40 -4.86
CA PRO A 409 -20.23 -20.99 -3.50
C PRO A 409 -19.09 -22.00 -3.24
N ARG A 410 -18.45 -22.48 -4.30
CA ARG A 410 -17.26 -23.34 -4.21
C ARG A 410 -15.99 -22.67 -4.73
N GLY A 411 -16.11 -21.45 -5.21
CA GLY A 411 -14.99 -20.66 -5.70
C GLY A 411 -14.20 -20.04 -4.57
N TYR A 412 -13.02 -19.53 -4.91
CA TYR A 412 -12.12 -18.91 -3.96
C TYR A 412 -11.40 -17.70 -4.56
N LEU A 413 -11.01 -16.81 -3.66
CA LEU A 413 -10.11 -15.69 -3.92
C LEU A 413 -8.69 -16.06 -3.47
N GLN A 414 -7.70 -15.76 -4.33
CA GLN A 414 -6.28 -15.84 -4.03
C GLN A 414 -5.64 -14.44 -4.20
N VAL A 415 -5.02 -13.89 -3.17
CA VAL A 415 -4.33 -12.59 -3.25
C VAL A 415 -2.88 -12.73 -2.83
N GLN A 416 -1.96 -12.40 -3.72
CA GLN A 416 -0.53 -12.36 -3.42
C GLN A 416 -0.11 -10.92 -3.11
N ASP A 417 0.22 -10.64 -1.85
CA ASP A 417 0.51 -9.27 -1.39
C ASP A 417 1.36 -9.22 -0.10
N ILE A 418 1.67 -8.03 0.40
CA ILE A 418 2.41 -7.81 1.66
C ILE A 418 1.49 -7.59 2.86
N PHE A 419 1.04 -8.71 3.45
CA PHE A 419 0.15 -8.70 4.60
C PHE A 419 0.89 -8.57 5.93
N VAL A 420 0.25 -7.87 6.87
CA VAL A 420 0.49 -7.99 8.31
C VAL A 420 -0.62 -8.87 8.85
N THR A 421 -0.30 -10.11 9.19
CA THR A 421 -1.32 -11.12 9.53
C THR A 421 -1.79 -11.03 10.97
N GLU A 422 -0.93 -10.56 11.87
CA GLU A 422 -1.20 -10.42 13.30
C GLU A 422 -0.95 -8.97 13.77
N MET A 423 -1.78 -8.46 14.68
CA MET A 423 -1.71 -7.06 15.10
C MET A 423 -0.41 -6.71 15.83
N ASP A 424 0.19 -7.66 16.55
CA ASP A 424 1.46 -7.44 17.25
C ASP A 424 2.65 -7.25 16.28
N ASP A 425 2.56 -7.75 15.03
CA ASP A 425 3.59 -7.56 14.01
C ASP A 425 3.75 -6.09 13.56
N TYR A 426 2.75 -5.24 13.84
CA TYR A 426 2.87 -3.79 13.65
C TYR A 426 3.90 -3.14 14.60
N ARG A 427 4.25 -3.79 15.71
CA ARG A 427 5.29 -3.30 16.64
C ARG A 427 6.71 -3.67 16.21
N HIS A 428 6.84 -4.57 15.23
CA HIS A 428 8.11 -5.18 14.83
C HIS A 428 8.71 -4.62 13.54
N GLY A 429 8.46 -3.35 13.25
CA GLY A 429 9.16 -2.64 12.17
C GLY A 429 8.31 -1.54 11.54
N PHE A 430 8.92 -0.85 10.57
CA PHE A 430 8.19 0.17 9.83
C PHE A 430 7.21 -0.44 8.82
N ARG A 431 5.93 -0.18 9.06
CA ARG A 431 4.80 -0.50 8.17
C ARG A 431 4.13 0.83 7.83
N GLY A 432 4.54 1.47 6.75
CA GLY A 432 3.86 2.65 6.23
C GLY A 432 4.15 2.77 4.75
N PRO A 433 3.60 3.79 4.08
CA PRO A 433 3.74 3.92 2.64
C PRO A 433 5.22 4.06 2.27
N GLY A 434 5.69 3.15 1.43
CA GLY A 434 6.98 3.19 0.79
C GLY A 434 6.88 3.80 -0.61
N LYS A 435 8.01 4.28 -1.11
CA LYS A 435 8.15 4.63 -2.52
C LYS A 435 8.89 3.52 -3.25
N LEU A 436 8.23 2.96 -4.26
CA LEU A 436 8.91 2.25 -5.34
C LEU A 436 9.17 3.23 -6.49
N ASP A 437 9.63 2.71 -7.62
CA ASP A 437 9.89 3.49 -8.83
C ASP A 437 8.55 4.01 -9.40
N GLY A 438 8.14 5.21 -8.99
CA GLY A 438 6.91 5.88 -9.40
C GLY A 438 5.62 5.44 -8.71
N SER A 439 5.63 4.34 -7.97
CA SER A 439 4.45 3.77 -7.30
C SER A 439 4.54 3.78 -5.78
N VAL A 440 3.37 3.86 -5.14
CA VAL A 440 3.18 3.66 -3.71
C VAL A 440 3.13 2.16 -3.44
N VAL A 441 3.82 1.71 -2.38
CA VAL A 441 3.64 0.37 -1.81
C VAL A 441 3.24 0.52 -0.35
N ASN A 442 2.23 -0.21 0.09
CA ASN A 442 1.77 -0.14 1.47
C ASN A 442 1.41 -1.51 2.06
N TRP A 443 1.52 -1.66 3.37
CA TRP A 443 1.18 -2.93 4.02
C TRP A 443 -0.32 -3.11 4.14
N VAL A 444 -0.78 -4.35 4.03
CA VAL A 444 -2.20 -4.70 4.10
C VAL A 444 -2.51 -5.36 5.44
N ASN A 445 -3.50 -4.84 6.16
CA ASN A 445 -3.95 -5.40 7.44
C ASN A 445 -4.72 -6.70 7.22
N GLY A 446 -4.03 -7.83 7.33
CA GLY A 446 -4.61 -9.16 7.17
C GLY A 446 -5.58 -9.52 8.28
N GLY A 447 -5.34 -9.07 9.51
CA GLY A 447 -6.27 -9.25 10.64
C GLY A 447 -7.63 -8.61 10.38
N LEU A 448 -7.64 -7.40 9.80
CA LEU A 448 -8.88 -6.75 9.39
C LEU A 448 -9.59 -7.49 8.26
N LEU A 449 -8.86 -7.95 7.23
CA LEU A 449 -9.46 -8.75 6.14
C LEU A 449 -10.05 -10.06 6.65
N ARG A 450 -9.43 -10.68 7.67
CA ARG A 450 -9.97 -11.85 8.36
C ARG A 450 -11.31 -11.52 8.99
N ALA A 451 -11.39 -10.50 9.86
CA ALA A 451 -12.63 -10.07 10.50
C ALA A 451 -13.77 -9.78 9.50
N VAL A 452 -13.43 -9.16 8.36
CA VAL A 452 -14.37 -8.92 7.25
C VAL A 452 -14.85 -10.21 6.60
N GLY A 453 -13.92 -11.12 6.27
CA GLY A 453 -14.24 -12.41 5.66
C GLY A 453 -15.15 -13.25 6.54
N GLU A 454 -14.85 -13.30 7.84
CA GLU A 454 -15.60 -14.08 8.81
C GLU A 454 -17.07 -13.68 8.90
N ARG A 455 -17.35 -12.38 8.90
CA ARG A 455 -18.71 -11.82 8.90
C ARG A 455 -19.40 -11.99 7.54
N ALA A 456 -18.63 -12.10 6.46
CA ALA A 456 -19.13 -12.42 5.12
C ALA A 456 -19.33 -13.93 4.89
N GLY A 457 -19.05 -14.79 5.88
CA GLY A 457 -19.19 -16.25 5.76
C GLY A 457 -17.99 -16.96 5.11
N TYR A 458 -16.82 -16.34 5.16
CA TYR A 458 -15.57 -16.91 4.64
C TYR A 458 -14.53 -17.02 5.76
N GLU A 459 -13.70 -18.05 5.69
CA GLU A 459 -12.43 -18.10 6.42
C GLU A 459 -11.33 -17.50 5.55
N VAL A 460 -10.43 -16.74 6.17
CA VAL A 460 -9.31 -16.08 5.49
C VAL A 460 -8.00 -16.62 6.05
N HIS A 461 -7.24 -17.25 5.17
CA HIS A 461 -5.99 -17.92 5.48
C HIS A 461 -4.83 -17.19 4.83
N PHE A 462 -3.68 -17.13 5.51
CA PHE A 462 -2.46 -16.53 4.97
C PHE A 462 -1.33 -17.56 4.97
N THR A 463 -0.67 -17.73 3.82
CA THR A 463 0.51 -18.59 3.71
C THR A 463 1.71 -17.78 3.20
N PRO A 464 2.91 -17.92 3.80
CA PRO A 464 4.10 -17.25 3.29
C PRO A 464 4.41 -17.66 1.85
N PHE A 465 4.87 -16.71 1.03
CA PHE A 465 5.34 -16.99 -0.33
C PHE A 465 6.70 -17.71 -0.28
N HIS A 466 6.66 -19.05 -0.17
CA HIS A 466 7.83 -19.89 0.07
C HIS A 466 8.71 -20.13 -1.17
N TYR A 467 8.24 -19.79 -2.38
CA TYR A 467 8.99 -20.00 -3.62
C TYR A 467 10.21 -19.08 -3.78
N ARG A 468 10.28 -17.98 -3.01
CA ARG A 468 11.44 -17.09 -2.97
C ARG A 468 11.92 -16.89 -1.53
N PRO A 469 13.16 -17.32 -1.20
CA PRO A 469 13.75 -17.07 0.10
C PRO A 469 13.75 -15.57 0.46
N GLY A 470 13.30 -15.24 1.67
CA GLY A 470 13.25 -13.87 2.17
C GLY A 470 12.15 -13.00 1.58
N SER A 471 11.19 -13.56 0.82
CA SER A 471 10.02 -12.80 0.38
C SER A 471 9.18 -12.35 1.57
N ARG A 472 8.73 -11.10 1.53
CA ARG A 472 7.76 -10.54 2.48
C ARG A 472 6.31 -10.74 2.02
N THR A 473 6.14 -11.25 0.81
CA THR A 473 4.85 -11.55 0.22
C THR A 473 4.25 -12.77 0.89
N SER A 474 2.94 -12.73 1.11
CA SER A 474 2.12 -13.88 1.52
C SER A 474 0.94 -14.01 0.57
N ILE A 475 0.33 -15.18 0.57
CA ILE A 475 -0.85 -15.47 -0.23
C ILE A 475 -2.05 -15.60 0.72
N LEU A 476 -3.03 -14.73 0.52
CA LEU A 476 -4.35 -14.82 1.13
C LEU A 476 -5.20 -15.80 0.33
N TYR A 477 -5.87 -16.72 1.02
CA TYR A 477 -6.90 -17.60 0.46
C TYR A 477 -8.21 -17.43 1.22
N THR A 478 -9.32 -17.58 0.50
CA THR A 478 -10.66 -17.65 1.10
C THR A 478 -11.26 -19.03 0.92
N THR A 479 -11.94 -19.51 1.96
CA THR A 479 -12.80 -20.69 1.89
C THR A 479 -14.15 -20.33 2.46
N GLN A 480 -15.25 -20.71 1.81
CA GLN A 480 -16.58 -20.49 2.39
C GLN A 480 -16.72 -21.36 3.64
N ARG A 481 -17.28 -20.80 4.73
CA ARG A 481 -17.62 -21.55 5.94
C ARG A 481 -18.76 -22.52 5.63
N ASP A 482 -18.62 -23.76 6.11
CA ASP A 482 -19.64 -24.82 5.97
C ASP A 482 -20.93 -24.51 6.76
#